data_AF-A0A6P1ZAK0-F1
#
_entry.id   AF-A0A6P1ZAK0-F1
#
_cell.length_a   1.000
_cell.length_b   1.000
_cell.length_c   1.000
_cell.angle_alpha   90.00
_cell.angle_beta   90.00
_cell.angle_gamma   90.00
#
_symmetry.space_group_name_H-M   'P 1'
#
loop_
_entity.id
_entity.type
_entity.pdbx_description
1 polymer ?
#
loop_
_entity_poly.entity_id
_entity_poly.type
_entity_poly.pdbx_seq_one_letter_code
_entity_poly.pdbx_strand_id
1 'polypeptide(L)'
;MPEHVHYETRITTPLQRTGPKGSRQFAPIAWDDALDEVASQMRSVSEQHGPQAILPYSYAGHMGLIHRNIGQAFFNTLGASALDHTVFGP
;
A
#
# COMPACT_ATOMS: atom_id res chain seq x y z
N MET A 1 -3.95 -19.06 -13.84
CA MET A 1 -2.64 -19.46 -13.31
C MET A 1 -2.80 -19.95 -11.86
N PRO A 2 -3.31 -21.19 -11.66
CA PRO A 2 -3.45 -21.80 -10.33
C PRO A 2 -2.15 -21.82 -9.50
N GLU A 3 -1.01 -21.81 -10.18
CA GLU A 3 0.34 -21.84 -9.59
C GLU A 3 0.64 -20.64 -8.67
N HIS A 4 0.07 -19.46 -8.92
CA HIS A 4 0.27 -18.28 -8.06
C HIS A 4 -0.52 -18.35 -6.75
N VAL A 5 -1.61 -19.14 -6.72
CA VAL A 5 -2.49 -19.26 -5.54
C VAL A 5 -1.87 -20.19 -4.49
N HIS A 6 -1.14 -21.21 -4.94
CA HIS A 6 -0.56 -22.26 -4.09
C HIS A 6 0.97 -22.17 -3.96
N TYR A 7 1.58 -21.06 -4.40
CA TYR A 7 3.02 -20.88 -4.32
C TYR A 7 3.51 -20.83 -2.87
N GLU A 8 4.64 -21.49 -2.59
CA GLU A 8 5.19 -21.62 -1.23
C GLU A 8 5.49 -20.27 -0.57
N THR A 9 5.92 -19.27 -1.36
CA THR A 9 6.25 -17.94 -0.84
C THR A 9 5.09 -16.95 -0.93
N ARG A 10 3.84 -17.42 -1.08
CA ARG A 10 2.66 -16.54 -1.11
C ARG A 10 2.48 -15.85 0.24
N ILE A 11 2.31 -14.53 0.22
CA ILE A 11 1.99 -13.75 1.42
C ILE A 11 0.52 -14.00 1.75
N THR A 12 0.25 -14.56 2.94
CA THR A 12 -1.09 -14.91 3.42
C THR A 12 -1.53 -14.12 4.64
N THR A 13 -0.60 -13.42 5.28
CA THR A 13 -0.80 -12.60 6.48
C THR A 13 -0.06 -11.28 6.33
N PRO A 14 -0.50 -10.20 6.99
CA PRO A 14 0.30 -9.00 7.15
C PRO A 14 1.66 -9.32 7.81
N LEU A 15 2.68 -8.56 7.40
CA LEU A 15 4.05 -8.72 7.87
C LEU A 15 4.62 -7.34 8.22
N GLN A 16 5.22 -7.23 9.40
CA GLN A 16 5.95 -6.04 9.85
C GLN A 16 7.45 -6.25 9.63
N ARG A 17 8.14 -5.23 9.11
CA ARG A 17 9.59 -5.29 8.89
C ARG A 17 10.33 -5.12 10.22
N THR A 18 11.14 -6.09 10.59
CA THR A 18 11.89 -6.10 11.87
C THR A 18 13.38 -5.79 11.73
N GLY A 19 13.90 -5.78 10.49
CA GLY A 19 15.31 -5.46 10.20
C GLY A 19 15.52 -4.33 9.19
N PRO A 20 16.76 -4.02 8.80
CA PRO A 20 17.08 -2.99 7.81
C PRO A 20 16.38 -3.24 6.46
N LYS A 21 16.09 -2.17 5.71
CA LYS A 21 15.49 -2.29 4.37
C LYS A 21 16.41 -3.14 3.46
N GLY A 22 15.85 -4.14 2.79
CA GLY A 22 16.60 -5.09 1.96
C GLY A 22 17.07 -6.36 2.68
N SER A 23 16.99 -6.42 4.01
CA SER A 23 17.40 -7.61 4.79
C SER A 23 16.43 -8.80 4.73
N ARG A 24 15.21 -8.59 4.19
CA ARG A 24 14.11 -9.57 4.16
C ARG A 24 13.67 -10.09 5.54
N GLN A 25 13.93 -9.34 6.60
CA GLN A 25 13.52 -9.69 7.95
C GLN A 25 12.13 -9.12 8.26
N PHE A 26 11.16 -10.03 8.43
CA PHE A 26 9.77 -9.71 8.71
C PHE A 26 9.20 -10.65 9.77
N ALA A 27 8.25 -10.15 10.57
CA ALA A 27 7.45 -10.95 11.50
C ALA A 27 5.96 -10.76 11.20
N PRO A 28 5.10 -11.79 11.43
CA PRO A 28 3.65 -11.64 11.34
C PRO A 28 3.13 -10.58 12.31
N ILE A 29 2.09 -9.87 11.88
CA ILE A 29 1.35 -8.86 12.66
C ILE A 29 -0.15 -9.04 12.40
N ALA A 30 -1.00 -8.74 13.39
CA ALA A 30 -2.44 -8.79 13.21
C ALA A 30 -2.91 -7.73 12.21
N TRP A 31 -4.05 -7.95 11.56
CA TRP A 31 -4.60 -7.01 10.60
C TRP A 31 -4.92 -5.64 11.22
N ASP A 32 -5.55 -5.63 12.39
CA ASP A 32 -5.90 -4.38 13.08
C ASP A 32 -4.65 -3.58 13.45
N ASP A 33 -3.64 -4.25 14.04
CA ASP A 33 -2.37 -3.61 14.41
C ASP A 33 -1.63 -3.04 13.19
N ALA A 34 -1.60 -3.78 12.07
CA ALA A 34 -0.93 -3.33 10.85
C ALA A 34 -1.63 -2.11 10.24
N LEU A 35 -2.96 -2.10 10.23
CA LEU A 35 -3.75 -0.99 9.71
C LEU A 35 -3.63 0.24 10.61
N ASP A 36 -3.65 0.06 11.93
CA ASP A 36 -3.47 1.14 12.90
C ASP A 36 -2.08 1.76 12.80
N GLU A 37 -1.04 0.95 12.61
CA GLU A 37 0.33 1.44 12.41
C GLU A 37 0.43 2.31 11.15
N VAL A 38 -0.10 1.83 10.02
CA VAL A 38 -0.09 2.57 8.74
C VAL A 38 -0.92 3.85 8.85
N ALA A 39 -2.12 3.78 9.43
CA ALA A 39 -2.99 4.93 9.61
C ALA A 39 -2.36 5.99 10.54
N SER A 40 -1.70 5.55 11.62
CA SER A 40 -0.97 6.43 12.54
C SER A 40 0.17 7.17 11.82
N GLN A 41 0.97 6.46 11.03
CA GLN A 41 2.04 7.08 10.24
C GLN A 41 1.50 8.06 9.19
N MET A 42 0.43 7.70 8.47
CA MET A 42 -0.21 8.60 7.50
C MET A 42 -0.73 9.88 8.17
N ARG A 43 -1.37 9.77 9.34
CA ARG A 43 -1.81 10.94 10.12
C ARG A 43 -0.63 11.81 10.53
N SER A 44 0.41 11.21 11.12
CA SER A 44 1.61 11.94 11.55
C SER A 44 2.29 12.68 10.40
N VAL A 45 2.43 12.04 9.23
CA VAL A 45 3.00 12.68 8.03
C VAL A 45 2.11 13.82 7.54
N SER A 46 0.80 13.60 7.53
CA SER A 46 -0.16 14.63 7.09
C SER A 46 -0.16 15.84 8.00
N GLU A 47 -0.05 15.65 9.32
CA GLU A 47 0.03 16.73 10.31
C GLU A 47 1.34 17.52 10.18
N GLN A 48 2.47 16.85 9.94
CA GLN A 48 3.79 17.49 9.90
C GLN A 48 4.13 18.13 8.56
N HIS A 49 3.67 17.54 7.45
CA HIS A 49 4.11 17.89 6.09
C HIS A 49 2.95 18.19 5.13
N GLY A 50 1.70 18.09 5.61
CA GLY A 50 0.51 18.14 4.77
C GLY A 50 0.19 16.79 4.13
N PRO A 51 -1.10 16.52 3.81
CA PRO A 51 -1.52 15.23 3.26
C PRO A 51 -0.92 14.94 1.88
N GLN A 52 -0.52 15.97 1.14
CA GLN A 52 0.17 15.85 -0.15
C GLN A 52 1.55 15.17 -0.04
N ALA A 53 2.13 15.06 1.16
CA ALA A 53 3.35 14.27 1.37
C ALA A 53 3.15 12.75 1.20
N ILE A 54 1.89 12.30 1.12
CA ILE A 54 1.53 10.91 0.81
C ILE A 54 1.29 10.77 -0.69
N LEU A 55 2.01 9.85 -1.33
CA LEU A 55 1.85 9.51 -2.75
C LEU A 55 1.25 8.10 -2.89
N PRO A 56 -0.02 7.96 -3.31
CA PRO A 56 -0.61 6.66 -3.63
C PRO A 56 -0.04 6.13 -4.94
N TYR A 57 1.09 5.43 -4.86
CA TYR A 57 1.74 4.87 -6.04
C TYR A 57 1.09 3.56 -6.48
N SER A 58 0.70 3.48 -7.75
CA SER A 58 0.27 2.23 -8.38
C SER A 58 0.90 2.07 -9.76
N TYR A 59 1.27 0.83 -10.08
CA TYR A 59 1.93 0.43 -11.33
C TYR A 59 1.44 -0.95 -11.76
N ALA A 60 1.47 -1.22 -13.08
CA ALA A 60 1.01 -2.41 -13.81
C ALA A 60 0.90 -3.72 -13.00
N GLY A 61 -0.17 -3.81 -12.21
CA GLY A 61 -0.51 -4.96 -11.38
C GLY A 61 -1.78 -5.63 -11.90
N HIS A 62 -2.76 -5.84 -11.04
CA HIS A 62 -4.06 -6.33 -11.48
C HIS A 62 -4.88 -5.17 -12.08
N MET A 63 -4.84 -5.02 -13.41
CA MET A 63 -5.49 -3.93 -14.16
C MET A 63 -7.03 -4.05 -14.27
N GLY A 64 -7.66 -4.77 -13.35
CA GLY A 64 -9.12 -4.82 -13.27
C GLY A 64 -9.69 -3.46 -12.86
N LEU A 65 -10.85 -3.10 -13.40
CA LEU A 65 -11.48 -1.79 -13.20
C LEU A 65 -11.61 -1.40 -11.71
N ILE A 66 -12.00 -2.36 -10.85
CA ILE A 66 -12.13 -2.11 -9.42
C ILE A 66 -10.76 -1.99 -8.75
N HIS A 67 -9.87 -2.95 -8.99
CA HIS A 67 -8.56 -3.03 -8.34
C HIS A 67 -7.69 -1.79 -8.62
N ARG A 68 -7.78 -1.23 -9.83
CA ARG A 68 -7.06 0.00 -10.19
C ARG A 68 -7.58 1.24 -9.44
N ASN A 69 -8.88 1.29 -9.14
CA ASN A 69 -9.53 2.50 -8.61
C ASN A 69 -9.88 2.42 -7.11
N ILE A 70 -9.71 1.26 -6.45
CA ILE A 70 -10.18 1.02 -5.07
C ILE A 70 -9.65 2.02 -4.04
N GLY A 71 -8.42 2.51 -4.22
CA GLY A 71 -7.79 3.48 -3.32
C GLY A 71 -8.19 4.93 -3.60
N GLN A 72 -8.76 5.26 -4.76
CA GLN A 72 -8.94 6.65 -5.19
C GLN A 72 -9.83 7.44 -4.24
N ALA A 73 -10.98 6.88 -3.85
CA ALA A 73 -11.89 7.56 -2.93
C ALA A 73 -11.19 7.90 -1.59
N PHE A 74 -10.46 6.92 -1.02
CA PHE A 74 -9.72 7.10 0.22
C PHE A 74 -8.66 8.20 0.10
N PHE A 75 -7.79 8.14 -0.91
CA PHE A 75 -6.70 9.11 -1.06
C PHE A 75 -7.18 10.50 -1.48
N ASN A 76 -8.30 10.60 -2.21
CA ASN A 76 -8.94 11.87 -2.52
C ASN A 76 -9.53 12.53 -1.26
N THR A 77 -10.22 11.75 -0.41
CA THR A 77 -10.74 12.26 0.88
C THR A 77 -9.62 12.65 1.84
N LEU A 78 -8.52 11.90 1.86
CA LEU A 78 -7.32 12.25 2.63
C LEU A 78 -6.66 13.55 2.14
N GLY A 79 -6.88 13.91 0.87
CA GLY A 79 -6.19 15.03 0.23
C GLY A 79 -4.73 14.71 -0.08
N ALA A 80 -4.44 13.46 -0.46
CA ALA A 80 -3.10 13.00 -0.84
C ALA A 80 -2.71 13.50 -2.24
N SER A 81 -1.44 13.30 -2.63
CA SER A 81 -0.95 13.63 -3.97
C SER A 81 -1.69 12.82 -5.04
N ALA A 82 -2.00 13.46 -6.17
CA ALA A 82 -2.51 12.75 -7.35
C ALA A 82 -1.34 12.17 -8.16
N LEU A 83 -1.35 10.86 -8.38
CA LEU A 83 -0.38 10.21 -9.26
C LEU A 83 -0.83 10.40 -10.72
N ASP A 84 0.00 11.06 -11.53
CA ASP A 84 -0.18 11.07 -12.98
C ASP A 84 0.29 9.74 -13.58
N HIS A 85 -0.65 8.97 -14.15
CA HIS A 85 -0.38 7.64 -14.69
C HIS A 85 0.15 7.74 -16.12
N THR A 86 1.39 8.21 -16.28
CA THR A 86 2.02 8.43 -17.59
C THR A 86 2.56 7.14 -18.23
N VAL A 87 2.85 6.10 -17.42
CA VAL A 87 3.42 4.84 -17.92
C VAL A 87 2.35 3.88 -18.44
N PHE A 88 1.13 3.96 -17.89
CA PHE A 88 -0.06 3.27 -18.38
C PHE A 88 -1.25 4.20 -18.15
N GLY A 89 -1.56 5.01 -19.17
CA GLY A 89 -2.68 5.94 -19.19
C GLY A 89 -4.03 5.25 -18.92
N PRO A 90 -5.13 6.01 -18.82
CA PRO A 90 -6.46 5.43 -18.67
C PRO A 90 -6.79 4.38 -19.73
#